data_AF-A0A0D6AS63-F1
#
_entry.id   AF-A0A0D6AS63-F1
#
_cell.length_a   1.000
_cell.length_b   1.000
_cell.length_c   1.000
_cell.angle_alpha   90.00
_cell.angle_beta   90.00
_cell.angle_gamma   90.00
#
_symmetry.space_group_name_H-M   'P 1'
#
loop_
_entity.id
_entity.type
_entity.pdbx_description
1 polymer ?
#
loop_
_entity_poly.entity_id
_entity_poly.type
_entity_poly.pdbx_seq_one_letter_code
_entity_poly.pdbx_strand_id
1 'polypeptide(L)' 'MVFCAYTFIQWHRLTGGLRRQWGNKPLNTFPEALEAFRTAVSFRFFQWLKDNVEVFSLYKASLGFIWA' A
#
# COMPACT_ATOMS: atom_id res chain seq x y z
N MET A 1 -15.86 -6.30 2.21
CA MET A 1 -14.52 -5.77 1.84
C MET A 1 -13.65 -6.76 1.07
N VAL A 2 -13.53 -8.03 1.47
CA VAL A 2 -12.67 -9.03 0.78
C VAL A 2 -13.01 -9.18 -0.70
N PHE A 3 -14.30 -9.27 -1.05
CA PHE A 3 -14.75 -9.37 -2.44
C PHE A 3 -14.36 -8.13 -3.26
N CYS A 4 -14.50 -6.92 -2.69
CA CYS A 4 -14.15 -5.66 -3.35
C CYS A 4 -12.64 -5.55 -3.63
N ALA A 5 -11.80 -5.97 -2.67
CA ALA A 5 -10.35 -5.98 -2.86
C ALA A 5 -9.94 -7.01 -3.94
N TYR A 6 -10.56 -8.19 -3.91
CA TYR A 6 -10.33 -9.22 -4.92
C TYR A 6 -10.69 -8.74 -6.33
N THR A 7 -11.89 -8.20 -6.52
CA THR A 7 -12.35 -7.71 -7.83
C THR A 7 -11.52 -6.53 -8.33
N PHE A 8 -11.10 -5.64 -7.43
CA PHE A 8 -10.20 -4.53 -7.76
C PHE A 8 -8.83 -5.01 -8.27
N ILE A 9 -8.18 -5.91 -7.53
CA ILE A 9 -6.87 -6.47 -7.90
C ILE A 9 -6.99 -7.23 -9.23
N GLN A 10 -8.06 -8.01 -9.38
CA GLN A 10 -8.33 -8.78 -10.58
C GLN A 10 -8.57 -7.89 -11.80
N TRP A 11 -9.33 -6.80 -11.66
CA TRP A 11 -9.53 -5.82 -12.71
C TRP A 11 -8.21 -5.17 -13.14
N HIS A 12 -7.40 -4.75 -12.18
CA HIS A 12 -6.09 -4.16 -12.45
C HIS A 12 -5.08 -5.13 -13.09
N ARG A 13 -5.21 -6.43 -12.82
CA ARG A 13 -4.45 -7.48 -13.51
C ARG A 13 -4.80 -7.53 -14.99
N LEU A 14 -6.10 -7.53 -15.31
CA LEU A 14 -6.60 -7.63 -16.68
C LEU A 14 -6.33 -6.36 -17.50
N THR A 15 -6.44 -5.18 -16.88
CA THR A 15 -6.21 -3.89 -17.56
C THR A 15 -4.74 -3.45 -17.55
N GLY A 16 -3.88 -4.16 -16.83
CA GLY A 16 -2.46 -3.84 -16.71
C GLY A 16 -2.16 -2.60 -15.85
N GLY A 17 -3.13 -2.08 -15.10
CA GLY A 17 -2.94 -0.88 -14.29
C GLY A 17 -1.85 -1.02 -13.22
N LEU A 18 -1.72 -2.21 -12.61
CA LEU A 18 -0.62 -2.49 -11.67
C LEU A 18 0.73 -2.60 -12.37
N ARG A 19 0.78 -3.15 -13.58
CA ARG A 19 2.02 -3.28 -14.37
C ARG A 19 2.61 -1.91 -14.74
N ARG A 20 1.76 -0.92 -15.03
CA ARG A 20 2.25 0.40 -15.44
C ARG A 20 3.08 1.13 -14.36
N GLN A 21 2.86 0.83 -13.08
CA GLN A 21 3.47 1.56 -11.97
C GLN A 21 4.24 0.69 -10.98
N TRP A 22 3.89 -0.60 -10.84
CA TRP A 22 4.31 -1.43 -9.71
C TRP A 22 4.82 -2.82 -10.11
N GLY A 23 5.08 -3.06 -11.40
CA GLY A 23 5.66 -4.33 -11.86
C GLY A 23 6.22 -4.25 -13.27
N ASN A 24 7.46 -4.73 -13.46
CA ASN A 24 8.12 -4.74 -14.77
C ASN A 24 7.82 -6.00 -15.60
N LYS A 25 7.11 -6.96 -15.00
CA LYS A 25 6.77 -8.27 -15.60
C LYS A 25 5.26 -8.38 -15.80
N PRO A 26 4.81 -9.19 -16.77
CA PRO A 26 3.38 -9.48 -16.90
C PRO A 26 2.88 -10.15 -15.61
N LEU A 27 1.77 -9.62 -15.07
CA LEU A 27 1.10 -10.15 -13.88
C LEU A 27 0.00 -11.10 -14.39
N ASN A 28 0.38 -12.32 -14.73
CA ASN A 28 -0.50 -13.30 -15.36
C ASN A 28 -1.40 -14.00 -14.33
N THR A 29 -0.91 -14.12 -13.09
CA THR A 29 -1.63 -14.81 -12.02
C THR A 29 -2.15 -13.84 -10.97
N PHE A 30 -3.17 -14.27 -10.20
CA PHE A 30 -3.69 -13.45 -9.10
C PHE A 30 -2.65 -13.22 -7.98
N PRO A 31 -1.84 -14.22 -7.56
CA PRO A 31 -0.77 -13.99 -6.59
C PRO A 31 0.23 -12.91 -7.01
N GLU A 32 0.66 -12.91 -8.27
CA GLU A 32 1.55 -11.87 -8.81
C GLU A 32 0.91 -10.48 -8.71
N ALA A 33 -0.38 -10.36 -9.06
CA ALA A 33 -1.13 -9.12 -8.94
C ALA A 33 -1.29 -8.67 -7.48
N LEU A 34 -1.50 -9.62 -6.56
CA LEU A 34 -1.59 -9.36 -5.13
C LEU A 34 -0.25 -8.86 -4.56
N GLU A 35 0.87 -9.43 -4.96
CA GLU A 35 2.21 -8.96 -4.55
C GLU A 35 2.51 -7.54 -5.08
N ALA A 36 2.21 -7.29 -6.36
CA ALA A 36 2.34 -5.95 -6.95
C ALA A 36 1.46 -4.93 -6.22
N PHE A 37 0.21 -5.30 -5.92
CA PHE A 37 -0.71 -4.47 -5.14
C PHE A 37 -0.19 -4.20 -3.72
N ARG A 38 0.30 -5.23 -3.02
CA ARG A 38 0.90 -5.09 -1.68
C ARG A 38 2.08 -4.11 -1.70
N THR A 39 2.94 -4.21 -2.71
CA THR A 39 4.08 -3.30 -2.90
C THR A 39 3.62 -1.87 -3.11
N ALA A 40 2.60 -1.65 -3.94
CA ALA A 40 2.00 -0.34 -4.17
C ALA A 40 1.42 0.29 -2.89
N VAL A 41 0.70 -0.50 -2.10
CA VAL A 41 0.13 -0.07 -0.81
C VAL A 41 1.25 0.29 0.16
N SER A 42 2.27 -0.56 0.30
CA SER A 42 3.42 -0.29 1.18
C SER A 42 4.14 1.00 0.81
N PHE A 43 4.37 1.25 -0.48
CA PHE A 43 5.03 2.46 -0.92
C PHE A 43 4.19 3.71 -0.64
N ARG A 44 2.89 3.67 -0.96
CA ARG A 44 1.95 4.77 -0.67
C ARG A 44 1.85 5.04 0.83
N PHE A 45 1.80 3.98 1.63
CA PHE A 45 1.79 4.09 3.08
C PHE A 45 3.08 4.72 3.60
N PHE A 46 4.24 4.28 3.13
CA PHE A 46 5.53 4.88 3.50
C PHE A 46 5.62 6.36 3.10
N GLN A 47 5.15 6.71 1.91
CA GLN A 47 5.11 8.11 1.48
C GLN A 47 4.19 8.93 2.40
N TRP A 48 3.00 8.42 2.70
CA TRP A 48 2.08 9.04 3.65
C TRP A 48 2.73 9.22 5.04
N LEU A 49 3.45 8.21 5.55
CA LEU A 49 4.17 8.30 6.82
C LEU A 49 5.21 9.44 6.82
N LYS A 50 5.95 9.60 5.71
CA LYS A 50 6.92 10.69 5.57
C LYS A 50 6.24 12.06 5.59
N ASP A 51 5.11 12.18 4.90
CA ASP A 51 4.38 13.43 4.78
C ASP A 51 3.57 13.79 6.04
N ASN A 52 3.38 12.84 6.97
CA ASN A 52 2.58 12.98 8.19
C ASN A 52 3.39 12.61 9.45
N VAL A 53 4.72 12.82 9.43
CA VAL A 53 5.61 12.48 10.56
C VAL A 53 5.24 13.24 11.84
N GLU A 54 4.66 14.43 11.69
CA GLU A 54 4.15 15.26 12.76
C GLU A 54 2.97 14.63 13.49
N VAL A 55 2.14 13.83 12.83
CA VAL A 55 1.05 13.08 13.49
C VAL A 55 1.63 12.13 14.55
N PHE A 56 2.73 11.45 14.21
CA PHE A 56 3.43 10.58 15.16
C PHE A 56 4.15 11.36 16.25
N SER A 57 4.75 12.50 15.91
CA SER A 57 5.41 13.37 16.88
C SER A 57 4.41 13.93 17.90
N LEU A 58 3.23 14.37 17.44
CA LEU A 58 2.15 14.86 18.27
C LEU A 58 1.54 13.75 19.11
N TYR A 59 1.34 12.56 18.55
CA TYR A 59 0.88 11.40 19.30
C TYR A 59 1.90 10.95 20.37
N LYS A 60 3.19 10.95 20.04
CA LYS A 60 4.25 10.66 21.02
C LYS A 60 4.27 11.70 22.14
N ALA A 61 4.08 12.98 21.81
CA ALA A 61 3.99 14.05 22.80
C ALA A 61 2.74 13.93 23.68
N SER A 62 1.60 13.50 23.12
CA SER A 62 0.34 13.32 23.87
C SER A 62 0.36 12.11 24.80
N LEU A 63 1.18 11.09 24.51
CA LEU A 63 1.39 9.93 25.37
C LEU A 63 2.22 10.24 26.64
N GLY A 64 2.78 11.44 26.79
CA GLY A 64 3.59 11.83 27.95
C GLY A 64 4.92 11.06 28.09
N PHE A 65 5.58 11.18 29.26
CA PHE A 65 6.90 10.63 29.59
C PHE A 65 6.98 9.07 29.66
N ILE A 66 6.12 8.33 28.97
CA ILE A 66 6.16 6.86 28.96
C ILE A 66 7.35 6.33 28.12
N TRP A 67 7.96 7.20 27.30
CA TRP A 67 9.07 6.86 26.39
C TRP A 67 10.35 7.69 26.63
N ALA A 68 10.56 8.22 27.84
CA ALA A 68 11.82 8.87 28.22
C ALA A 68 12.91 7.85 28.56
#